data_AF-A0A1Y0CKC0-F1
#
_entry.id   AF-A0A1Y0CKC0-F1
#
_cell.length_a   1.000
_cell.length_b   1.000
_cell.length_c   1.000
_cell.angle_alpha   90.00
_cell.angle_beta   90.00
_cell.angle_gamma   90.00
#
_symmetry.space_group_name_H-M   'P 1'
#
loop_
_entity.id
_entity.type
_entity.pdbx_description
1 polymer ?
#
loop_
_entity_poly.entity_id
_entity_poly.type
_entity_poly.pdbx_seq_one_letter_code
_entity_poly.pdbx_strand_id
1 'polypeptide(L)' 'MLALKIELKRQQMIHCAKEYGFTASQTVKCSQELDVLLNKQFQQQLRLLESQNKYFYAQ' A
#
# COMPACT_ATOMS: atom_id res chain seq x y z
N MET A 1 -12.23 -2.72 -3.24
CA MET A 1 -11.00 -3.49 -3.53
C MET A 1 -9.79 -2.80 -2.91
N LEU A 2 -8.76 -3.54 -2.45
CA LEU A 2 -7.56 -2.95 -1.81
C LEU A 2 -6.80 -2.01 -2.77
N ALA A 3 -6.64 -2.42 -4.03
CA ALA A 3 -6.00 -1.59 -5.07
C ALA A 3 -6.67 -0.22 -5.25
N LEU A 4 -8.01 -0.17 -5.24
CA LEU A 4 -8.75 1.10 -5.31
C LEU A 4 -8.46 2.00 -4.09
N LYS A 5 -8.34 1.43 -2.89
CA LYS A 5 -8.00 2.19 -1.68
C LYS A 5 -6.59 2.77 -1.75
N ILE A 6 -5.64 2.01 -2.29
CA ILE A 6 -4.26 2.46 -2.54
C ILE A 6 -4.26 3.62 -3.53
N GLU A 7 -4.98 3.49 -4.65
CA GLU A 7 -5.05 4.53 -5.69
C GLU A 7 -5.65 5.84 -5.13
N LEU A 8 -6.77 5.75 -4.43
CA LEU A 8 -7.41 6.91 -3.80
C LEU A 8 -6.50 7.58 -2.77
N LYS A 9 -5.81 6.80 -1.93
CA LYS A 9 -4.89 7.36 -0.93
C LYS A 9 -3.65 7.99 -1.57
N ARG A 10 -3.13 7.41 -2.65
CA ARG A 10 -2.03 8.00 -3.44
C ARG A 10 -2.45 9.33 -4.07
N GLN A 11 -3.65 9.44 -4.62
CA GLN A 11 -4.18 10.71 -5.14
C GLN A 11 -4.30 11.76 -4.03
N GLN A 12 -4.81 11.39 -2.86
CA GLN A 12 -4.86 12.28 -1.69
C GLN A 12 -3.47 12.76 -1.26
N MET A 13 -2.48 11.88 -1.20
CA MET A 13 -1.10 12.24 -0.82
C MET A 13 -0.49 13.22 -1.82
N ILE A 14 -0.69 12.99 -3.13
CA ILE A 14 -0.22 13.89 -4.20
C ILE A 14 -0.91 15.25 -4.08
N HIS A 15 -2.21 15.28 -3.79
CA HIS A 15 -2.92 16.53 -3.57
C HIS A 15 -2.35 17.27 -2.35
N CYS A 16 -2.19 16.61 -1.20
CA CYS A 16 -1.57 17.22 -0.02
C CYS A 16 -0.14 17.73 -0.30
N ALA A 17 0.66 16.98 -1.06
CA ALA A 17 2.00 17.40 -1.45
C ALA A 17 1.99 18.67 -2.33
N LYS A 18 1.01 18.79 -3.23
CA LYS A 18 0.84 19.98 -4.08
C LYS A 18 0.36 21.20 -3.29
N GLU A 19 -0.55 21.00 -2.33
CA GLU A 19 -1.13 22.09 -1.54
C GLU A 19 -0.23 22.55 -0.38
N TYR A 20 0.39 21.60 0.32
CA TYR A 20 1.10 21.87 1.59
C TYR A 20 2.61 21.57 1.52
N GLY A 21 3.08 20.90 0.48
CA GLY A 21 4.45 20.41 0.36
C GLY A 21 4.64 18.98 0.89
N PHE A 22 5.74 18.34 0.50
CA PHE A 22 6.02 16.94 0.83
C PHE A 22 6.31 16.70 2.32
N THR A 23 6.87 17.70 3.00
CA THR A 23 7.26 17.60 4.41
C THR A 23 6.17 18.08 5.37
N ALA A 24 5.05 18.59 4.85
CA ALA A 24 3.92 18.99 5.69
C ALA A 24 3.36 17.79 6.46
N SER A 25 2.97 18.02 7.71
CA SER A 25 2.44 16.97 8.60
C SER A 25 1.27 16.20 7.99
N GLN A 26 0.41 16.89 7.23
CA GLN A 26 -0.72 16.28 6.53
C GLN A 26 -0.27 15.34 5.40
N THR A 27 0.73 15.76 4.62
CA THR A 27 1.31 14.94 3.54
C THR A 27 2.06 13.73 4.10
N VAL A 28 2.84 13.92 5.17
CA VAL A 28 3.54 12.85 5.87
C VAL A 28 2.55 11.84 6.48
N LYS A 29 1.46 12.32 7.09
CA LYS A 29 0.40 11.42 7.58
C LYS A 29 -0.25 10.65 6.43
N CYS A 30 -0.52 11.31 5.31
CA CYS A 30 -1.10 10.67 4.14
C CYS A 30 -0.17 9.60 3.54
N SER A 31 1.15 9.85 3.52
CA SER A 31 2.14 8.87 3.04
C SER A 31 2.26 7.66 3.97
N GLN A 32 2.19 7.85 5.29
CA GLN A 32 2.15 6.76 6.26
C GLN A 32 0.89 5.90 6.09
N GLU A 33 -0.27 6.52 5.88
CA GLU A 33 -1.52 5.80 5.62
C GLU A 33 -1.45 5.01 4.30
N LEU A 34 -0.82 5.57 3.27
CA LEU A 34 -0.57 4.88 2.00
C LEU A 34 0.36 3.67 2.21
N ASP A 35 1.44 3.83 2.97
CA ASP A 35 2.40 2.77 3.28
C ASP A 35 1.74 1.57 3.96
N VAL A 36 0.83 1.81 4.91
CA VAL A 36 0.04 0.73 5.54
C VAL A 36 -0.79 -0.05 4.52
N LEU A 37 -1.34 0.61 3.50
CA LEU A 37 -2.11 -0.07 2.46
C LEU A 37 -1.22 -0.88 1.52
N LEU A 38 -0.06 -0.34 1.15
CA LEU A 38 0.95 -1.04 0.35
C LEU A 38 1.47 -2.27 1.07
N ASN A 39 1.80 -2.14 2.36
CA ASN A 39 2.23 -3.26 3.20
C ASN A 39 1.16 -4.36 3.26
N LYS A 40 -0.14 -4.00 3.35
CA LYS A 40 -1.21 -5.00 3.28
C LYS A 40 -1.24 -5.76 1.95
N GLN A 41 -1.02 -5.07 0.83
CA GLN A 41 -0.96 -5.70 -0.49
C GLN A 41 0.25 -6.63 -0.60
N PHE A 42 1.41 -6.18 -0.15
CA PHE A 42 2.64 -6.99 -0.14
C PHE A 42 2.46 -8.26 0.69
N GLN A 43 1.88 -8.15 1.89
CA GLN A 43 1.57 -9.31 2.73
C GLN A 43 0.56 -10.28 2.10
N GLN A 44 -0.39 -9.79 1.30
CA GLN A 44 -1.29 -10.65 0.54
C GLN A 44 -0.54 -11.41 -0.57
N GLN A 45 0.37 -10.76 -1.27
CA GLN A 45 1.19 -11.39 -2.30
C GLN A 45 2.12 -12.46 -1.71
N LEU A 46 2.78 -12.18 -0.58
CA LEU A 46 3.62 -13.15 0.11
C LEU A 46 2.84 -14.41 0.51
N ARG A 47 1.64 -14.27 1.09
CA ARG A 47 0.79 -15.42 1.44
C ARG A 47 0.41 -16.26 0.22
N LEU A 48 0.17 -15.62 -0.93
CA LEU A 48 -0.13 -16.34 -2.17
C LEU A 48 1.10 -17.15 -2.63
N LEU A 49 2.28 -16.55 -2.63
CA LEU A 49 3.54 -17.24 -2.98
C LEU A 49 3.83 -18.41 -2.03
N GLU A 50 3.66 -18.22 -0.73
CA GLU A 50 3.82 -19.28 0.27
C GLU A 50 2.84 -20.44 0.03
N SER A 51 1.58 -20.13 -0.29
CA SER A 51 0.59 -21.16 -0.61
C SER A 51 0.99 -21.94 -1.86
N GLN A 52 1.44 -21.26 -2.92
CA GLN A 52 1.89 -21.88 -4.16
C GLN A 52 3.11 -22.79 -3.94
N ASN A 53 4.11 -22.32 -3.20
CA ASN A 53 5.27 -23.14 -2.84
C ASN A 53 4.88 -24.37 -2.02
N LYS A 54 3.96 -24.23 -1.06
CA LYS A 54 3.49 -25.37 -0.26
C LYS A 54 2.80 -26.45 -1.11
N TYR A 55 2.01 -26.07 -2.12
CA TYR A 55 1.40 -27.04 -3.05
C TYR A 55 2.43 -27.72 -3.95
N PHE A 56 3.49 -27.01 -4.35
CA PHE A 56 4.56 -27.57 -5.19
C PHE A 56 5.39 -28.65 -4.48
N TYR A 57 5.66 -28.52 -3.17
CA TYR A 57 6.42 -29.52 -2.40
C TYR A 57 5.58 -30.65 -1.79
N ALA A 58 4.25 -30.62 -1.96
CA ALA A 58 3.33 -31.64 -1.46
C ALA A 58 2.89 -32.65 -2.54
N GLN A 59 3.49 -32.58 -3.74
CA GLN A 59 3.25 -33.44 -4.90
C GLN A 59 4.48 -34.30 -5.18
#